data_AF-A0A1R0ZV00-F1
#
_entry.id   AF-A0A1R0ZV00-F1
#
_cell.length_a   1.000
_cell.length_b   1.000
_cell.length_c   1.000
_cell.angle_alpha   90.00
_cell.angle_beta   90.00
_cell.angle_gamma   90.00
#
_symmetry.space_group_name_H-M   'P 1'
#
loop_
_entity.id
_entity.type
_entity.pdbx_description
1 polymer ?
#
loop_
_entity_poly.entity_id
_entity_poly.type
_entity_poly.pdbx_seq_one_letter_code
_entity_poly.pdbx_strand_id
1 'polypeptide(L)'
;MKTLYLILGGIINSFLAQMFPYIIKISASCIYVIGYFMGFHDGSDMRGEEDVIIVLLPITLLLLASFLAILIFSNRTIFRKVKIRKSRFVLFSFVFFILFFSLNMMIFDPPNLT
;
A
#
# COMPACT_ATOMS: atom_id res chain seq x y z
N MET A 1 20.66 -2.12 20.92
CA MET A 1 19.40 -1.35 20.75
C MET A 1 19.13 -0.90 19.32
N LYS A 2 20.08 -0.31 18.57
CA LYS A 2 19.85 0.17 17.19
C LYS A 2 19.36 -0.91 16.22
N THR A 3 19.93 -2.12 16.30
CA THR A 3 19.56 -3.27 15.47
C THR A 3 18.09 -3.69 15.67
N LEU A 4 17.60 -3.60 16.91
CA LEU A 4 16.21 -3.97 17.23
C LEU A 4 15.21 -3.02 16.56
N TYR A 5 15.51 -1.72 16.49
CA TYR A 5 14.68 -0.75 15.77
C TYR A 5 14.75 -0.90 14.24
N LEU A 6 15.89 -1.35 13.70
CA LEU A 6 16.00 -1.68 12.27
C LEU A 6 15.16 -2.91 11.92
N ILE A 7 15.19 -3.96 12.74
CA ILE A 7 14.34 -5.15 12.57
C ILE A 7 12.86 -4.76 12.64
N LEU A 8 12.47 -3.96 13.64
CA LEU A 8 11.10 -3.51 13.80
C LEU A 8 10.62 -2.66 12.61
N GLY A 9 11.50 -1.84 12.03
CA GLY A 9 11.24 -1.11 10.79
C GLY A 9 11.15 -2.00 9.56
N GLY A 10 11.95 -3.07 9.50
CA GLY A 10 11.83 -4.09 8.47
C GLY A 10 10.47 -4.78 8.51
N ILE A 11 10.02 -5.21 9.69
CA ILE A 11 8.71 -5.86 9.90
C ILE A 11 7.56 -4.95 9.47
N ILE A 12 7.57 -3.67 9.89
CA ILE A 12 6.53 -2.72 9.51
C ILE A 12 6.54 -2.48 7.99
N ASN A 13 7.71 -2.32 7.37
CA ASN A 13 7.79 -2.15 5.92
C ASN A 13 7.33 -3.41 5.17
N SER A 14 7.59 -4.61 5.69
CA SER A 14 7.09 -5.87 5.12
C SER A 14 5.57 -5.91 5.15
N PHE A 15 4.94 -5.55 6.27
CA PHE A 15 3.48 -5.50 6.39
C PHE A 15 2.88 -4.47 5.42
N LEU A 16 3.48 -3.29 5.33
CA LEU A 16 3.05 -2.25 4.39
C LEU A 16 3.21 -2.71 2.93
N ALA A 17 4.31 -3.39 2.60
CA ALA A 17 4.55 -3.93 1.26
C ALA A 17 3.52 -5.00 0.87
N GLN A 18 3.08 -5.82 1.82
CA GLN A 18 2.04 -6.82 1.59
C GLN A 18 0.65 -6.21 1.40
N MET A 19 0.33 -5.14 2.12
CA MET A 19 -0.97 -4.43 1.99
C MET A 19 -1.04 -3.58 0.72
N PHE A 20 0.10 -3.12 0.21
CA PHE A 20 0.17 -2.15 -0.89
C PHE A 20 -0.54 -2.60 -2.20
N PRO A 21 -0.38 -3.84 -2.71
CA PRO A 21 -1.12 -4.32 -3.88
C PRO A 21 -2.64 -4.26 -3.71
N TYR A 22 -3.15 -4.59 -2.52
CA TYR A 22 -4.59 -4.55 -2.23
C TYR A 22 -5.12 -3.12 -2.25
N ILE A 23 -4.37 -2.19 -1.64
CA ILE A 23 -4.72 -0.77 -1.65
C ILE A 23 -4.76 -0.25 -3.10
N ILE A 24 -3.79 -0.63 -3.94
CA ILE A 24 -3.79 -0.26 -5.37
C ILE A 24 -5.03 -0.82 -6.07
N LYS A 25 -5.34 -2.11 -5.91
CA LYS A 25 -6.49 -2.74 -6.58
C LYS A 25 -7.80 -2.05 -6.21
N ILE A 26 -8.04 -1.83 -4.90
CA ILE A 26 -9.25 -1.16 -4.42
C ILE A 26 -9.29 0.30 -4.92
N SER A 27 -8.17 1.01 -4.87
CA SER A 27 -8.10 2.40 -5.37
C SER A 27 -8.37 2.49 -6.87
N ALA A 28 -7.84 1.55 -7.66
CA ALA A 28 -8.09 1.46 -9.10
C ALA A 28 -9.57 1.20 -9.40
N SER A 29 -10.21 0.30 -8.66
CA SER A 29 -11.66 0.08 -8.75
C SER A 29 -12.43 1.37 -8.44
N CYS A 30 -12.10 2.10 -7.37
CA CYS A 30 -12.74 3.38 -7.07
C CYS A 30 -12.55 4.42 -8.17
N ILE A 31 -11.36 4.53 -8.76
CA ILE A 31 -11.08 5.45 -9.87
C ILE A 31 -11.91 5.10 -11.10
N TYR A 32 -11.99 3.81 -11.46
CA TYR A 32 -12.80 3.33 -12.58
C TYR A 32 -14.28 3.70 -12.39
N VAL A 33 -14.80 3.56 -11.16
CA VAL A 33 -16.17 3.95 -10.84
C VAL A 33 -16.40 5.47 -10.94
N ILE A 34 -15.48 6.27 -10.42
CA ILE A 34 -15.56 7.73 -10.56
C ILE A 34 -15.57 8.10 -12.05
N GLY A 35 -14.73 7.44 -12.86
CA GLY A 35 -14.72 7.57 -14.32
C GLY A 35 -16.06 7.25 -14.97
N TYR A 36 -16.74 6.17 -14.52
CA TYR A 36 -18.10 5.83 -14.96
C TYR A 36 -19.11 6.95 -14.65
N PHE A 37 -19.17 7.43 -13.41
CA PHE A 37 -20.09 8.52 -13.03
C PHE A 37 -19.82 9.83 -13.78
N MET A 38 -18.58 10.07 -14.20
CA MET A 38 -18.20 11.21 -15.01
C MET A 38 -18.47 11.00 -16.52
N GLY A 39 -18.93 9.83 -16.94
CA GLY A 39 -19.20 9.48 -18.34
C GLY A 39 -17.97 9.11 -19.16
N PHE A 40 -16.82 8.83 -18.52
CA PHE A 40 -15.60 8.38 -19.20
C PHE A 40 -15.60 6.88 -19.52
N HIS A 41 -16.46 6.10 -18.85
CA HIS A 41 -16.60 4.66 -19.03
C HIS A 41 -18.07 4.29 -19.19
N ASP A 42 -18.38 3.25 -19.99
CA ASP A 42 -19.76 2.78 -20.22
C ASP A 42 -20.33 2.02 -19.00
N GLY A 43 -19.48 1.48 -18.13
CA GLY A 43 -19.85 0.83 -16.86
C GLY A 43 -20.93 -0.24 -16.98
N SER A 44 -21.00 -0.94 -18.12
CA SER A 44 -21.94 -2.06 -18.34
C SER A 44 -21.88 -3.10 -17.22
N ASP A 45 -20.69 -3.28 -16.65
CA ASP A 45 -20.38 -4.27 -15.63
C ASP A 45 -20.73 -3.79 -14.21
N MET A 46 -21.14 -2.52 -14.05
CA MET A 46 -21.48 -1.90 -12.76
C MET A 46 -22.97 -1.81 -12.47
N ARG A 47 -23.83 -2.18 -13.43
CA ARG A 47 -25.28 -2.16 -13.26
C ARG A 47 -25.71 -3.06 -12.10
N GLY A 48 -26.20 -2.46 -11.02
CA GLY A 48 -26.64 -3.16 -9.81
C GLY A 48 -25.64 -3.16 -8.64
N GLU A 49 -24.43 -2.61 -8.81
CA GLU A 49 -23.42 -2.49 -7.73
C GLU A 49 -23.30 -1.05 -7.16
N GLU A 50 -24.21 -0.17 -7.55
CA GLU A 50 -24.19 1.28 -7.27
C GLU A 50 -24.13 1.59 -5.76
N ASP A 51 -24.84 0.82 -4.94
CA ASP A 51 -24.86 1.00 -3.48
C ASP A 51 -23.56 0.57 -2.79
N VAL A 52 -22.87 -0.43 -3.34
CA VAL A 52 -21.61 -0.95 -2.79
C VAL A 52 -20.51 0.10 -2.91
N ILE A 53 -20.54 0.88 -3.99
CA ILE A 53 -19.55 1.92 -4.30
C ILE A 53 -19.59 3.07 -3.29
N ILE A 54 -20.79 3.52 -2.93
CA ILE A 54 -20.98 4.64 -1.98
C ILE A 54 -20.33 4.32 -0.64
N VAL A 55 -20.30 3.04 -0.27
CA VAL A 55 -19.63 2.54 0.95
C VAL A 55 -18.14 2.29 0.71
N LEU A 56 -17.76 1.79 -0.46
CA LEU A 56 -16.37 1.43 -0.77
C LEU A 56 -15.43 2.65 -0.85
N LEU A 57 -15.89 3.76 -1.42
CA LEU A 57 -15.09 4.97 -1.60
C LEU A 57 -14.59 5.58 -0.26
N PRO A 58 -15.45 5.85 0.75
CA PRO A 58 -14.98 6.35 2.05
C PRO A 58 -14.10 5.34 2.78
N ILE A 59 -14.37 4.03 2.68
CA ILE A 59 -13.51 2.99 3.25
C ILE A 59 -12.11 3.05 2.63
N THR A 60 -12.03 3.20 1.31
CA THR A 60 -10.75 3.28 0.58
C THR A 60 -9.95 4.51 0.97
N LEU A 61 -10.62 5.67 1.13
CA LEU A 61 -9.97 6.88 1.63
C LEU A 61 -9.45 6.71 3.06
N LEU A 62 -10.23 6.08 3.93
CA LEU A 62 -9.82 5.81 5.32
C LEU A 62 -8.63 4.84 5.36
N LEU A 63 -8.65 3.81 4.50
CA LEU A 63 -7.55 2.85 4.37
C LEU A 63 -6.26 3.54 3.86
N LEU A 64 -6.36 4.38 2.83
CA LEU A 64 -5.22 5.17 2.34
C LEU A 64 -4.66 6.12 3.40
N ALA A 65 -5.54 6.83 4.11
CA ALA A 65 -5.14 7.76 5.17
C ALA A 65 -4.43 7.04 6.32
N SER A 66 -4.97 5.89 6.76
CA SER A 66 -4.35 5.07 7.81
C SER A 66 -3.01 4.48 7.36
N PHE A 67 -2.91 4.01 6.11
CA PHE A 67 -1.65 3.52 5.53
C PHE A 67 -0.56 4.60 5.52
N LEU A 68 -0.89 5.81 5.05
CA LEU A 68 0.00 6.96 5.06
C LEU A 68 0.41 7.36 6.48
N ALA A 69 -0.53 7.38 7.43
CA ALA A 69 -0.26 7.70 8.82
C ALA A 69 0.72 6.68 9.45
N ILE A 70 0.51 5.38 9.22
CA ILE A 70 1.39 4.32 9.70
C ILE A 70 2.79 4.46 9.09
N LEU A 71 2.89 4.72 7.79
CA LEU A 71 4.17 4.91 7.10
C LEU A 71 4.95 6.10 7.69
N ILE A 72 4.29 7.26 7.84
CA ILE A 72 4.92 8.48 8.38
C ILE A 72 5.32 8.31 9.84
N PHE A 73 4.39 7.80 10.67
CA PHE A 73 4.61 7.65 12.10
C PHE A 73 5.71 6.63 12.41
N SER A 74 5.69 5.48 11.74
CA SER A 74 6.69 4.42 11.88
C SER A 74 8.06 4.92 11.46
N ASN A 75 8.17 5.54 10.28
CA ASN A 75 9.43 6.10 9.81
C ASN A 75 9.98 7.18 10.75
N ARG A 76 9.13 8.10 11.23
CA ARG A 76 9.55 9.16 12.15
C ARG A 76 10.03 8.60 13.49
N THR A 77 9.31 7.62 14.04
CA THR A 77 9.60 7.01 15.35
C THR A 77 10.89 6.19 15.30
N ILE A 78 11.06 5.38 14.26
CA ILE A 78 12.23 4.51 14.09
C ILE A 78 13.46 5.34 13.75
N PHE A 79 13.33 6.31 12.86
CA PHE A 79 14.43 7.21 12.48
C PHE A 79 15.03 7.92 13.70
N ARG A 80 14.18 8.45 14.60
CA ARG A 80 14.62 9.12 15.84
C ARG A 80 15.47 8.21 16.73
N LYS A 81 15.22 6.91 16.74
CA LYS A 81 15.90 5.95 17.62
C LYS A 81 17.14 5.30 16.99
N VAL A 82 17.18 5.19 15.66
CA VAL A 82 18.29 4.56 14.92
C VAL A 82 19.52 5.47 14.82
N LYS A 83 19.34 6.82 14.85
CA LYS A 83 20.42 7.83 14.79
C LYS A 83 21.38 7.66 13.59
N ILE A 84 20.85 7.25 12.42
CA ILE A 84 21.60 7.16 11.15
C ILE A 84 21.25 8.39 10.29
N ARG A 85 22.09 8.73 9.31
CA ARG A 85 21.78 9.78 8.31
C ARG A 85 20.48 9.44 7.57
N LYS A 86 19.59 10.44 7.41
CA LYS A 86 18.25 10.30 6.80
C LYS A 86 18.26 9.59 5.45
N SER A 87 19.22 9.93 4.58
CA SER A 87 19.33 9.31 3.25
C SER A 87 19.59 7.80 3.31
N ARG A 88 20.46 7.34 4.21
CA ARG A 88 20.76 5.90 4.36
C ARG A 88 19.57 5.13 4.94
N PHE A 89 18.83 5.74 5.87
CA PHE A 89 17.63 5.14 6.43
C PHE A 89 16.54 4.95 5.38
N VAL A 90 16.27 6.01 4.59
CA VAL A 90 15.28 5.95 3.51
C VAL A 90 15.66 4.90 2.46
N LEU A 91 16.94 4.86 2.06
CA LEU A 91 17.41 3.88 1.08
C LEU A 91 17.27 2.44 1.59
N PHE A 92 17.61 2.17 2.85
CA PHE A 92 17.43 0.85 3.46
C PHE A 92 15.95 0.43 3.52
N SER A 93 15.07 1.32 3.99
CA SER A 93 13.63 1.06 4.03
C SER A 93 13.04 0.84 2.64
N PHE A 94 13.48 1.61 1.65
CA PHE A 94 13.01 1.49 0.28
C PHE A 94 13.45 0.17 -0.38
N VAL A 95 14.71 -0.23 -0.21
CA VAL A 95 15.21 -1.52 -0.69
C VAL A 95 14.44 -2.68 -0.03
N PHE A 96 14.22 -2.61 1.29
CA PHE A 96 13.41 -3.62 1.99
C PHE A 96 11.98 -3.68 1.45
N PHE A 97 11.35 -2.52 1.26
CA PHE A 97 9.99 -2.45 0.74
C PHE A 97 9.90 -3.07 -0.66
N ILE A 98 10.79 -2.73 -1.59
CA ILE A 98 10.80 -3.30 -2.95
C ILE A 98 11.03 -4.81 -2.92
N LEU A 99 11.98 -5.28 -2.10
CA LEU A 99 12.30 -6.71 -2.03
C LEU A 99 11.09 -7.51 -1.55
N PHE A 100 10.45 -7.08 -0.47
CA PHE A 100 9.24 -7.73 0.03
C PHE A 100 8.04 -7.57 -0.90
N PHE A 101 7.88 -6.41 -1.56
CA PHE A 101 6.84 -6.22 -2.56
C PHE A 101 7.00 -7.17 -3.74
N SER A 102 8.22 -7.33 -4.25
CA SER A 102 8.53 -8.25 -5.36
C SER A 102 8.27 -9.70 -4.99
N LEU A 103 8.67 -10.11 -3.78
CA LEU A 103 8.35 -11.45 -3.25
C LEU A 103 6.85 -11.67 -3.12
N ASN A 104 6.10 -10.69 -2.60
CA ASN A 104 4.65 -10.79 -2.51
C ASN A 104 4.02 -10.94 -3.90
N MET A 105 4.47 -10.16 -4.90
CA MET A 105 3.95 -10.29 -6.27
C MET A 105 4.22 -11.68 -6.86
N MET A 106 5.40 -12.26 -6.63
CA MET A 106 5.69 -13.65 -7.06
C MET A 106 4.79 -14.70 -6.39
N ILE A 107 4.28 -14.44 -5.19
CA ILE A 107 3.40 -15.37 -4.46
C ILE A 107 1.95 -15.19 -4.87
N PHE A 108 1.50 -13.95 -5.04
CA PHE A 108 0.10 -13.62 -5.37
C PHE A 108 -0.23 -13.73 -6.85
N ASP A 109 0.76 -13.64 -7.72
CA ASP A 109 0.63 -13.85 -9.16
C ASP A 109 1.88 -14.61 -9.63
N PRO A 110 1.94 -15.94 -9.41
CA PRO A 110 3.10 -16.71 -9.81
C PRO A 110 3.32 -16.50 -11.30
N PRO A 111 4.54 -16.18 -11.75
CA PRO A 111 4.81 -16.12 -13.18
C PRO A 111 4.41 -17.48 -13.74
N ASN A 112 3.40 -17.48 -14.62
CA ASN A 112 2.94 -18.68 -15.30
C ASN A 112 4.17 -19.34 -15.92
N LEU A 113 4.70 -20.38 -15.25
CA LEU A 113 5.61 -21.33 -15.82
C LEU A 113 4.77 -22.12 -16.82
N THR A 114 4.72 -21.59 -18.05
CA THR A 114 4.34 -22.36 -19.24
C THR A 114 5.19 -23.62 -19.34
#